data_AF-A0AAU2WZK5-F1
#
_entry.id   AF-A0AAU2WZK5-F1
#
_cell.length_a   1.000
_cell.length_b   1.000
_cell.length_c   1.000
_cell.angle_alpha   90.00
_cell.angle_beta   90.00
_cell.angle_gamma   90.00
#
_symmetry.space_group_name_H-M   'P 1'
#
loop_
_entity.id
_entity.type
_entity.pdbx_description
1 polymer ?
#
loop_
_entity_poly.entity_id
_entity_poly.type
_entity_poly.pdbx_seq_one_letter_code
_entity_poly.pdbx_strand_id
1 'polypeptide(L)'
;MIPVDEALLDDAEGLGRADTGQSLLTLAGAGAQVRRASWAVAESGLRSGAGDRPRTIAVAVPPNCGPAVAALTALTGSTAAVPVVAVGGDILPGWLGPLDLLVLGGPTGGERELLALAEQAYRRGCGVAAVAPEGSALDAAAEQSRGFRLRVFAPAVGGPEKVAARDAFWPLLSGLLAICQAFGVGTYGPGDAFDALADRLDAVGLRCRPTAGTYENPAKSLALDLAGTIPVVWGTGPVAGVAAARVAASLTSVAGLPSLSGTLPEAAAGSGNLFDGSLGRASGDSDDFFRDRVEEPEPMRLRPVLLVDADTAPVRRQVEAVRRLAVDLGLPFNEITAEGPNALAQFGEFVALGDFAATYLALTTGHDTGSEGCFDAFAPGDGDGTR
;
A
#
# COMPACT_ATOMS: atom_id res chain seq x y z
N MET A 1 -8.36 0.75 -25.78
CA MET A 1 -8.99 0.13 -24.59
C MET A 1 -8.29 -1.19 -24.37
N ILE A 2 -7.86 -1.51 -23.14
CA ILE A 2 -7.27 -2.82 -22.86
C ILE A 2 -8.45 -3.77 -22.65
N PRO A 3 -8.70 -4.74 -23.56
CA PRO A 3 -9.85 -5.64 -23.41
C PRO A 3 -9.63 -6.54 -22.19
N VAL A 4 -10.65 -6.63 -21.35
CA VAL A 4 -10.67 -7.51 -20.17
C VAL A 4 -11.31 -8.83 -20.56
N ASP A 5 -10.62 -9.94 -20.29
CA ASP A 5 -11.20 -11.27 -20.41
C ASP A 5 -12.12 -11.56 -19.21
N GLU A 6 -13.40 -11.18 -19.33
CA GLU A 6 -14.40 -11.40 -18.27
C GLU A 6 -14.61 -12.89 -17.98
N ALA A 7 -14.48 -13.76 -18.98
CA ALA A 7 -14.67 -15.20 -18.80
C ALA A 7 -13.57 -15.79 -17.91
N LEU A 8 -12.35 -15.25 -18.00
CA LEU A 8 -11.24 -15.66 -17.13
C LEU A 8 -11.53 -15.37 -15.65
N LEU A 9 -12.31 -14.33 -15.33
CA LEU A 9 -12.64 -14.04 -13.92
C LEU A 9 -13.43 -15.17 -13.27
N ASP A 10 -14.27 -15.90 -13.99
CA ASP A 10 -15.02 -17.03 -13.45
C ASP A 10 -14.32 -18.40 -13.68
N ASP A 11 -13.14 -18.41 -14.32
CA ASP A 11 -12.26 -19.59 -14.45
C ASP A 11 -11.12 -19.55 -13.42
N ALA A 12 -11.36 -20.15 -12.24
CA ALA A 12 -10.36 -20.20 -11.16
C ALA A 12 -9.07 -20.95 -11.55
N GLU A 13 -9.15 -21.98 -12.39
CA GLU A 13 -7.95 -22.69 -12.87
C GLU A 13 -7.18 -21.84 -13.89
N GLY A 14 -7.90 -21.10 -14.74
CA GLY A 14 -7.34 -20.09 -15.64
C GLY A 14 -6.60 -18.99 -14.89
N LEU A 15 -7.21 -18.42 -13.85
CA LEU A 15 -6.57 -17.43 -12.98
C LEU A 15 -5.30 -17.99 -12.33
N GLY A 16 -5.33 -19.23 -11.85
CA GLY A 16 -4.16 -19.88 -11.26
C GLY A 16 -3.03 -20.12 -12.26
N ARG A 17 -3.34 -20.38 -13.54
CA ARG A 17 -2.34 -20.50 -14.61
C ARG A 17 -1.75 -19.16 -15.02
N ALA A 18 -2.55 -18.09 -14.99
CA ALA A 18 -2.13 -16.74 -15.31
C ALA A 18 -1.29 -16.10 -14.18
N ASP A 19 -1.55 -16.45 -12.92
CA ASP A 19 -0.86 -15.92 -11.75
C ASP A 19 0.49 -16.61 -11.48
N THR A 20 1.42 -16.49 -12.43
CA THR A 20 2.78 -17.06 -12.34
C THR A 20 3.57 -16.55 -11.13
N GLY A 21 3.31 -15.30 -10.73
CA GLY A 21 3.89 -14.65 -9.54
C GLY A 21 3.22 -15.02 -8.21
N GLN A 22 2.20 -15.89 -8.21
CA GLN A 22 1.43 -16.28 -7.03
C GLN A 22 0.90 -15.07 -6.22
N SER A 23 0.59 -13.97 -6.91
CA SER A 23 0.12 -12.72 -6.32
C SER A 23 -1.16 -12.93 -5.51
N LEU A 24 -2.12 -13.70 -6.02
CA LEU A 24 -3.38 -13.96 -5.33
C LEU A 24 -3.16 -14.76 -4.03
N LEU A 25 -2.22 -15.70 -4.03
CA LEU A 25 -1.85 -16.47 -2.85
C LEU A 25 -1.15 -15.58 -1.82
N THR A 26 -0.21 -14.74 -2.26
CA THR A 26 0.51 -13.79 -1.39
C THR A 26 -0.45 -12.81 -0.72
N LEU A 27 -1.40 -12.26 -1.48
CA LEU A 27 -2.43 -11.37 -0.94
C LEU A 27 -3.36 -12.08 0.05
N ALA A 28 -3.78 -13.31 -0.24
CA ALA A 28 -4.58 -14.12 0.69
C ALA A 28 -3.80 -14.45 1.99
N GLY A 29 -2.47 -14.49 1.93
CA GLY A 29 -1.60 -14.70 3.08
C GLY A 29 -1.30 -13.46 3.92
N ALA A 30 -1.86 -12.28 3.61
CA ALA A 30 -1.53 -11.04 4.29
C ALA A 30 -1.77 -11.07 5.81
N GLY A 31 -2.86 -11.69 6.28
CA GLY A 31 -3.11 -11.84 7.72
C GLY A 31 -2.08 -12.73 8.41
N ALA A 32 -1.59 -13.78 7.73
CA ALA A 32 -0.49 -14.60 8.25
C ALA A 32 0.83 -13.81 8.33
N GLN A 33 1.10 -12.90 7.40
CA GLN A 33 2.28 -12.03 7.43
C GLN A 33 2.27 -11.10 8.65
N VAL A 34 1.12 -10.51 8.98
CA VAL A 34 0.93 -9.68 10.19
C VAL A 34 1.17 -10.51 11.46
N ARG A 35 0.59 -11.71 11.56
CA ARG A 35 0.79 -12.59 12.74
C ARG A 35 2.23 -13.04 12.90
N ARG A 36 2.95 -13.30 11.81
CA ARG A 36 4.41 -13.57 11.85
C ARG A 36 5.19 -12.40 12.42
N ALA A 37 4.83 -11.15 12.08
CA ALA A 37 5.45 -9.99 12.68
C ALA A 37 5.18 -9.93 14.20
N SER A 38 3.97 -10.25 14.67
CA SER A 38 3.69 -10.38 16.12
C SER A 38 4.61 -11.38 16.81
N TRP A 39 4.84 -12.55 16.18
CA TRP A 39 5.76 -13.56 16.72
C TRP A 39 7.21 -13.07 16.72
N ALA A 40 7.66 -12.44 15.64
CA ALA A 40 9.00 -11.86 15.55
C ALA A 40 9.25 -10.82 16.65
N VAL A 41 8.25 -10.00 16.99
CA VAL A 41 8.35 -9.06 18.12
C VAL A 41 8.53 -9.81 19.44
N ALA A 42 7.74 -10.86 19.68
CA ALA A 42 7.85 -11.66 20.90
C ALA A 42 9.23 -12.31 21.05
N GLU A 43 9.83 -12.78 19.95
CA GLU A 43 11.17 -13.39 19.93
C GLU A 43 12.31 -12.37 20.05
N SER A 44 12.15 -11.18 19.47
CA SER A 44 13.17 -10.13 19.50
C SER A 44 13.47 -9.57 20.90
N GLY A 45 12.59 -9.83 21.88
CA GLY A 45 12.67 -9.24 23.21
C GLY A 45 12.31 -7.74 23.24
N LEU A 46 11.85 -7.18 22.12
CA LEU A 46 11.34 -5.82 22.00
C LEU A 46 10.02 -5.70 22.79
N ARG A 47 10.13 -5.32 24.07
CA ARG A 47 8.99 -5.12 24.96
C ARG A 47 8.58 -3.65 24.99
N SER A 48 7.34 -3.36 25.37
CA SER A 48 6.91 -2.00 25.69
C SER A 48 7.86 -1.39 26.74
N GLY A 49 8.45 -0.25 26.43
CA GLY A 49 9.52 0.34 27.25
C GLY A 49 10.90 -0.28 27.00
N ALA A 50 11.17 -0.73 25.77
CA ALA A 50 12.46 -1.27 25.34
C ALA A 50 13.63 -0.31 25.57
N GLY A 51 13.34 0.99 25.72
CA GLY A 51 14.27 2.02 26.13
C GLY A 51 13.53 3.31 26.47
N ASP A 52 14.29 4.38 26.69
CA ASP A 52 13.72 5.72 26.82
C ASP A 52 13.04 6.13 25.52
N ARG A 53 11.92 6.85 25.63
CA ARG A 53 11.21 7.37 24.47
C ARG A 53 12.15 8.33 23.70
N PRO A 54 12.39 8.10 22.39
CA PRO A 54 13.24 8.98 21.61
C PRO A 54 12.58 10.34 21.40
N ARG A 55 13.36 11.38 21.12
CA ARG A 55 12.87 12.72 20.76
C ARG A 55 12.15 12.72 19.41
N THR A 56 12.61 11.89 18.48
CA THR A 56 12.08 11.74 17.12
C THR A 56 12.27 10.30 16.66
N ILE A 57 11.33 9.77 15.88
CA ILE A 57 11.53 8.55 15.09
C ILE A 57 11.70 8.96 13.64
N ALA A 58 12.91 8.79 13.09
CA ALA A 58 13.16 8.88 11.66
C ALA A 58 13.02 7.49 11.03
N VAL A 59 12.31 7.38 9.91
CA VAL A 59 12.07 6.10 9.23
C VAL A 59 12.59 6.17 7.81
N ALA A 60 13.47 5.24 7.45
CA ALA A 60 13.97 5.09 6.09
C ALA A 60 13.62 3.70 5.54
N VAL A 61 13.08 3.67 4.34
CA VAL A 61 12.79 2.46 3.55
C VAL A 61 13.20 2.72 2.10
N PRO A 62 13.37 1.69 1.27
CA PRO A 62 13.66 1.88 -0.14
C PRO A 62 12.53 2.66 -0.84
N PRO A 63 12.80 3.40 -1.93
CA PRO A 63 11.81 4.28 -2.56
C PRO A 63 10.49 3.58 -2.95
N ASN A 64 10.57 2.34 -3.44
CA ASN A 64 9.41 1.52 -3.81
C ASN A 64 8.55 1.08 -2.60
N CYS A 65 9.08 1.17 -1.38
CA CYS A 65 8.39 0.87 -0.12
C CYS A 65 7.80 2.10 0.58
N GLY A 66 7.89 3.29 -0.04
CA GLY A 66 7.33 4.54 0.48
C GLY A 66 5.88 4.46 1.00
N PRO A 67 4.95 3.68 0.38
CA PRO A 67 3.60 3.52 0.91
C PRO A 67 3.53 2.98 2.35
N ALA A 68 4.49 2.16 2.79
CA ALA A 68 4.52 1.66 4.16
C ALA A 68 4.82 2.78 5.17
N VAL A 69 5.69 3.72 4.81
CA VAL A 69 6.01 4.90 5.65
C VAL A 69 4.85 5.89 5.66
N ALA A 70 4.20 6.12 4.50
CA ALA A 70 3.00 6.94 4.45
C ALA A 70 1.89 6.36 5.35
N ALA A 71 1.70 5.03 5.32
CA ALA A 71 0.73 4.35 6.17
C ALA A 71 1.09 4.49 7.65
N LEU A 72 2.36 4.26 8.00
CA LEU A 72 2.86 4.45 9.37
C LEU A 72 2.58 5.88 9.86
N THR A 73 2.92 6.90 9.07
CA THR A 73 2.72 8.31 9.45
C THR A 73 1.24 8.64 9.61
N ALA A 74 0.35 8.12 8.76
CA ALA A 74 -1.09 8.35 8.91
C ALA A 74 -1.69 7.63 10.13
N LEU A 75 -1.24 6.41 10.41
CA LEU A 75 -1.71 5.58 11.52
C LEU A 75 -1.16 6.02 12.89
N THR A 76 0.03 6.64 12.92
CA THR A 76 0.62 7.23 14.13
C THR A 76 0.17 8.68 14.33
N GLY A 77 0.12 9.47 13.25
CA GLY A 77 -0.59 10.73 13.11
C GLY A 77 -0.64 11.64 14.34
N SER A 78 -1.82 12.20 14.61
CA SER A 78 -2.05 13.15 15.70
C SER A 78 -1.98 12.54 17.10
N THR A 79 -1.91 11.21 17.21
CA THR A 79 -1.81 10.50 18.49
C THR A 79 -0.37 10.14 18.85
N ALA A 80 0.58 10.39 17.93
CA ALA A 80 1.97 10.09 18.14
C ALA A 80 2.55 10.92 19.29
N ALA A 81 3.22 10.25 20.23
CA ALA A 81 3.83 10.94 21.36
C ALA A 81 5.04 11.80 20.96
N VAL A 82 5.67 11.49 19.82
CA VAL A 82 6.80 12.21 19.23
C VAL A 82 6.69 12.18 17.70
N PRO A 83 7.37 13.08 16.98
CA PRO A 83 7.30 13.11 15.52
C PRO A 83 7.85 11.81 14.90
N VAL A 84 7.12 11.28 13.92
CA VAL A 84 7.54 10.19 13.04
C VAL A 84 7.79 10.78 11.66
N VAL A 85 9.03 10.77 11.19
CA VAL A 85 9.46 11.51 9.99
C VAL A 85 10.09 10.55 8.98
N ALA A 86 9.63 10.60 7.74
CA ALA A 86 10.26 9.88 6.64
C ALA A 86 11.63 10.49 6.30
N VAL A 87 12.64 9.65 6.14
CA VAL A 87 13.97 10.01 5.65
C VAL A 87 14.22 9.21 4.38
N GLY A 88 14.63 9.91 3.32
CA GLY A 88 14.99 9.30 2.04
C GLY A 88 16.44 9.57 1.67
N GLY A 89 16.94 8.82 0.68
CA GLY A 89 18.31 8.91 0.20
C GLY A 89 19.32 8.20 1.11
N ASP A 90 20.59 8.42 0.84
CA ASP A 90 21.74 7.78 1.50
C ASP A 90 22.48 8.70 2.47
N ILE A 91 21.99 9.94 2.69
CA ILE A 91 22.61 10.93 3.57
C ILE A 91 21.76 11.12 4.83
N LEU A 92 22.35 10.87 5.99
CA LEU A 92 21.65 11.04 7.27
C LEU A 92 21.43 12.53 7.57
N PRO A 93 20.17 12.99 7.77
CA PRO A 93 19.87 14.37 8.10
C PRO A 93 20.69 14.90 9.28
N GLY A 94 21.19 16.14 9.16
CA GLY A 94 22.09 16.73 10.16
C GLY A 94 21.48 16.97 11.55
N TRP A 95 20.15 16.98 11.66
CA TRP A 95 19.43 17.15 12.91
C TRP A 95 19.25 15.86 13.72
N LEU A 96 19.48 14.69 13.10
CA LEU A 96 19.44 13.39 13.79
C LEU A 96 20.69 13.19 14.64
N GLY A 97 20.48 12.83 15.90
CA GLY A 97 21.56 12.62 16.86
C GLY A 97 21.22 11.60 17.96
N PRO A 98 21.95 11.62 19.09
CA PRO A 98 21.87 10.58 20.11
C PRO A 98 20.53 10.45 20.86
N LEU A 99 19.64 11.44 20.73
CA LEU A 99 18.31 11.41 21.35
C LEU A 99 17.22 10.94 20.38
N ASP A 100 17.56 10.72 19.12
CA ASP A 100 16.62 10.28 18.08
C ASP A 100 16.83 8.79 17.77
N LEU A 101 15.80 8.17 17.22
CA LEU A 101 15.83 6.79 16.74
C LEU A 101 15.69 6.77 15.22
N LEU A 102 16.62 6.13 14.54
CA LEU A 102 16.55 5.80 13.12
C LEU A 102 16.03 4.37 12.95
N VAL A 103 14.87 4.22 12.31
CA VAL A 103 14.26 2.94 11.97
C VAL A 103 14.49 2.67 10.49
N LEU A 104 15.17 1.58 10.19
CA LEU A 104 15.53 1.16 8.83
C LEU A 104 14.71 -0.07 8.45
N GLY A 105 13.85 0.06 7.43
CA GLY A 105 13.01 -1.05 6.95
C GLY A 105 13.45 -1.51 5.57
N GLY A 106 14.14 -2.65 5.49
CA GLY A 106 14.65 -3.23 4.24
C GLY A 106 13.98 -4.56 3.93
N PRO A 107 13.17 -4.68 2.85
CA PRO A 107 12.60 -5.94 2.39
C PRO A 107 13.62 -7.07 2.23
N THR A 108 14.79 -6.80 1.65
CA THR A 108 15.88 -7.77 1.50
C THR A 108 16.94 -7.58 2.58
N GLY A 109 17.06 -6.35 3.10
CA GLY A 109 18.07 -5.97 4.07
C GLY A 109 19.48 -5.82 3.48
N GLY A 110 19.59 -5.80 2.14
CA GLY A 110 20.83 -5.54 1.39
C GLY A 110 20.91 -4.12 0.80
N GLU A 111 19.91 -3.29 1.02
CA GLU A 111 19.75 -2.00 0.35
C GLU A 111 20.85 -1.02 0.77
N ARG A 112 21.67 -0.59 -0.20
CA ARG A 112 22.92 0.15 0.03
C ARG A 112 22.69 1.49 0.71
N GLU A 113 21.62 2.18 0.33
CA GLU A 113 21.22 3.45 0.93
C GLU A 113 20.90 3.29 2.43
N LEU A 114 20.25 2.20 2.83
CA LEU A 114 19.94 1.94 4.24
C LEU A 114 21.20 1.58 5.03
N LEU A 115 22.11 0.79 4.45
CA LEU A 115 23.40 0.47 5.07
C LEU A 115 24.27 1.73 5.27
N ALA A 116 24.27 2.64 4.29
CA ALA A 116 24.97 3.92 4.40
C ALA A 116 24.39 4.80 5.52
N LEU A 117 23.06 4.81 5.68
CA LEU A 117 22.39 5.51 6.79
C LEU A 117 22.73 4.87 8.14
N ALA A 118 22.76 3.53 8.23
CA ALA A 118 23.13 2.80 9.45
C ALA A 118 24.55 3.15 9.91
N GLU A 119 25.52 3.17 9.00
CA GLU A 119 26.91 3.54 9.30
C GLU A 119 27.03 5.00 9.80
N GLN A 120 26.31 5.91 9.16
CA GLN A 120 26.27 7.32 9.58
C GLN A 120 25.62 7.50 10.95
N ALA A 121 24.53 6.78 11.23
CA ALA A 121 23.85 6.82 12.51
C ALA A 121 24.75 6.31 13.63
N TYR A 122 25.44 5.19 13.40
CA TYR A 122 26.42 4.63 14.33
C TYR A 122 27.54 5.64 14.65
N ARG A 123 28.14 6.28 13.63
CA ARG A 123 29.19 7.30 13.82
C ARG A 123 28.72 8.52 14.62
N ARG A 124 27.44 8.88 14.54
CA ARG A 124 26.84 10.00 15.27
C ARG A 124 26.24 9.62 16.62
N GLY A 125 26.28 8.33 16.98
CA GLY A 125 25.65 7.81 18.20
C GLY A 125 24.12 7.86 18.19
N CYS A 126 23.49 7.94 17.01
CA CYS A 126 22.04 7.87 16.87
C CYS A 126 21.58 6.42 17.09
N GLY A 127 20.48 6.23 17.82
CA GLY A 127 19.90 4.91 18.03
C GLY A 127 19.42 4.32 16.71
N VAL A 128 19.62 3.01 16.49
CA VAL A 128 19.19 2.32 15.28
C VAL A 128 18.22 1.19 15.65
N ALA A 129 17.17 1.03 14.84
CA ALA A 129 16.34 -0.16 14.82
C ALA A 129 16.19 -0.65 13.38
N ALA A 130 16.32 -1.96 13.15
CA ALA A 130 16.15 -2.56 11.83
C ALA A 130 14.90 -3.45 11.77
N VAL A 131 14.15 -3.32 10.67
CA VAL A 131 13.07 -4.21 10.24
C VAL A 131 13.54 -4.86 8.94
N ALA A 132 14.09 -6.08 9.03
CA ALA A 132 14.72 -6.75 7.89
C ALA A 132 14.74 -8.27 8.06
N PRO A 133 15.04 -9.05 6.99
CA PRO A 133 15.25 -10.49 7.11
C PRO A 133 16.40 -10.83 8.07
N GLU A 134 16.26 -11.97 8.76
CA GLU A 134 17.32 -12.52 9.59
C GLU A 134 18.59 -12.79 8.77
N GLY A 135 19.75 -12.42 9.31
CA GLY A 135 21.04 -12.66 8.66
C GLY A 135 21.34 -11.74 7.48
N SER A 136 20.47 -10.79 7.17
CA SER A 136 20.72 -9.74 6.17
C SER A 136 21.82 -8.77 6.63
N ALA A 137 22.36 -7.99 5.69
CA ALA A 137 23.36 -6.99 6.00
C ALA A 137 22.82 -5.93 6.98
N LEU A 138 21.53 -5.57 6.87
CA LEU A 138 20.88 -4.63 7.77
C LEU A 138 20.66 -5.22 9.18
N ASP A 139 20.32 -6.51 9.30
CA ASP A 139 20.24 -7.23 10.59
C ASP A 139 21.61 -7.23 11.29
N ALA A 140 22.69 -7.49 10.54
CA ALA A 140 24.06 -7.46 11.04
C ALA A 140 24.54 -6.05 11.43
N ALA A 141 24.20 -5.02 10.63
CA ALA A 141 24.55 -3.63 10.93
C ALA A 141 23.85 -3.14 12.22
N ALA A 142 22.57 -3.49 12.39
CA ALA A 142 21.84 -3.21 13.61
C ALA A 142 22.46 -3.93 14.82
N GLU A 143 22.87 -5.19 14.68
CA GLU A 143 23.58 -5.92 15.74
C GLU A 143 24.89 -5.25 16.14
N GLN A 144 25.71 -4.84 15.16
CA GLN A 144 26.99 -4.18 15.40
C GLN A 144 26.82 -2.85 16.15
N SER A 145 25.75 -2.10 15.84
CA SER A 145 25.40 -0.85 16.52
C SER A 145 24.73 -1.05 17.88
N ARG A 146 24.49 -2.30 18.31
CA ARG A 146 23.64 -2.66 19.47
C ARG A 146 22.24 -2.07 19.36
N GLY A 147 21.77 -1.89 18.13
CA GLY A 147 20.43 -1.45 17.81
C GLY A 147 19.38 -2.54 17.99
N PHE A 148 18.12 -2.16 17.91
CA PHE A 148 17.01 -3.09 17.97
C PHE A 148 16.86 -3.82 16.63
N ARG A 149 16.46 -5.09 16.68
CA ARG A 149 16.32 -5.92 15.49
C ARG A 149 14.96 -6.59 15.52
N LEU A 150 14.17 -6.31 14.50
CA LEU A 150 12.92 -6.98 14.26
C LEU A 150 13.01 -7.75 12.95
N ARG A 151 13.14 -9.06 13.08
CA ARG A 151 13.36 -9.96 11.95
C ARG A 151 12.04 -10.26 11.28
N VAL A 152 11.79 -9.66 10.12
CA VAL A 152 10.56 -9.86 9.36
C VAL A 152 10.82 -10.72 8.13
N PHE A 153 9.78 -11.42 7.69
CA PHE A 153 9.83 -12.25 6.49
C PHE A 153 8.82 -11.72 5.48
N ALA A 154 9.30 -11.38 4.28
CA ALA A 154 8.46 -11.08 3.13
C ALA A 154 8.39 -12.31 2.20
N PRO A 155 7.21 -12.65 1.65
CA PRO A 155 7.11 -13.62 0.57
C PRO A 155 8.01 -13.22 -0.61
N ALA A 156 8.71 -14.19 -1.18
CA ALA A 156 9.62 -13.95 -2.29
C ALA A 156 9.50 -15.08 -3.32
N VAL A 157 9.10 -14.74 -4.53
CA VAL A 157 9.05 -15.69 -5.65
C VAL A 157 10.38 -15.59 -6.40
N GLY A 158 11.16 -16.68 -6.39
CA GLY A 158 12.47 -16.73 -7.06
C GLY A 158 13.68 -16.37 -6.19
N GLY A 159 13.49 -16.28 -4.87
CA GLY A 159 14.57 -16.17 -3.87
C GLY A 159 14.52 -14.89 -3.02
N PRO A 160 15.30 -14.83 -1.92
CA PRO A 160 15.21 -13.75 -0.92
C PRO A 160 15.65 -12.37 -1.44
N GLU A 161 16.40 -12.31 -2.54
CA GLU A 161 16.81 -11.06 -3.21
C GLU A 161 15.70 -10.50 -4.13
N LYS A 162 14.64 -11.27 -4.39
CA LYS A 162 13.54 -10.92 -5.31
C LYS A 162 12.24 -10.69 -4.56
N VAL A 163 12.29 -9.78 -3.59
CA VAL A 163 11.10 -9.38 -2.83
C VAL A 163 10.47 -8.17 -3.51
N ALA A 164 9.31 -8.36 -4.11
CA ALA A 164 8.53 -7.24 -4.64
C ALA A 164 8.07 -6.32 -3.50
N ALA A 165 8.13 -4.99 -3.71
CA ALA A 165 7.72 -4.01 -2.69
C ALA A 165 6.27 -4.20 -2.20
N ARG A 166 5.38 -4.65 -3.10
CA ARG A 166 4.00 -5.01 -2.75
C ARG A 166 3.96 -6.12 -1.69
N ASP A 167 4.76 -7.16 -1.88
CA ASP A 167 4.77 -8.35 -1.04
C ASP A 167 5.50 -8.08 0.30
N ALA A 168 6.39 -7.08 0.32
CA ALA A 168 7.03 -6.58 1.54
C ALA A 168 6.14 -5.64 2.38
N PHE A 169 4.99 -5.18 1.86
CA PHE A 169 4.20 -4.12 2.48
C PHE A 169 3.72 -4.46 3.90
N TRP A 170 3.04 -5.61 4.09
CA TRP A 170 2.51 -6.01 5.40
C TRP A 170 3.60 -6.37 6.42
N PRO A 171 4.66 -7.12 6.06
CA PRO A 171 5.80 -7.36 6.94
C PRO A 171 6.48 -6.07 7.40
N LEU A 172 6.77 -5.15 6.47
CA LEU A 172 7.39 -3.86 6.79
C LEU A 172 6.48 -2.99 7.65
N LEU A 173 5.23 -2.75 7.24
CA LEU A 173 4.31 -1.90 8.00
C LEU A 173 4.09 -2.45 9.42
N SER A 174 3.89 -3.75 9.57
CA SER A 174 3.77 -4.40 10.88
C SER A 174 5.03 -4.20 11.71
N GLY A 175 6.21 -4.36 11.12
CA GLY A 175 7.47 -4.17 11.84
C GLY A 175 7.68 -2.72 12.29
N LEU A 176 7.40 -1.75 11.42
CA LEU A 176 7.50 -0.33 11.73
C LEU A 176 6.52 0.10 12.84
N LEU A 177 5.27 -0.40 12.78
CA LEU A 177 4.26 -0.15 13.82
C LEU A 177 4.68 -0.75 15.16
N ALA A 178 5.20 -1.99 15.16
CA ALA A 178 5.67 -2.65 16.36
C ALA A 178 6.82 -1.88 17.05
N ILE A 179 7.77 -1.35 16.27
CA ILE A 179 8.84 -0.49 16.80
C ILE A 179 8.24 0.77 17.41
N CYS A 180 7.35 1.47 16.70
CA CYS A 180 6.71 2.68 17.22
C CYS A 180 5.93 2.41 18.52
N GLN A 181 5.24 1.27 18.63
CA GLN A 181 4.54 0.88 19.85
C GLN A 181 5.50 0.55 21.00
N ALA A 182 6.61 -0.16 20.73
CA ALA A 182 7.57 -0.55 21.76
C ALA A 182 8.25 0.66 22.44
N PHE A 183 8.44 1.75 21.68
CA PHE A 183 8.93 3.04 22.20
C PHE A 183 7.82 3.96 22.73
N GLY A 184 6.57 3.48 22.78
CA GLY A 184 5.42 4.22 23.28
C GLY A 184 5.08 5.46 22.45
N VAL A 185 5.35 5.39 21.14
CA VAL A 185 5.06 6.46 20.16
C VAL A 185 3.72 6.22 19.46
N GLY A 186 3.41 4.97 19.10
CA GLY A 186 2.15 4.60 18.44
C GLY A 186 1.25 3.73 19.32
N THR A 187 -0.04 3.70 18.99
CA THR A 187 -1.04 2.86 19.67
C THR A 187 -1.21 1.48 19.04
N TYR A 188 -0.85 1.34 17.76
CA TYR A 188 -1.00 0.11 17.01
C TYR A 188 0.29 -0.71 17.03
N GLY A 189 0.19 -1.99 17.34
CA GLY A 189 1.27 -2.96 17.39
C GLY A 189 0.73 -4.35 17.77
N PRO A 190 1.61 -5.30 18.16
CA PRO A 190 1.19 -6.63 18.59
C PRO A 190 0.14 -6.61 19.71
N GLY A 191 -0.73 -7.63 19.70
CA GLY A 191 -1.94 -7.72 20.53
C GLY A 191 -3.20 -7.44 19.71
N ASP A 192 -4.26 -6.97 20.38
CA ASP A 192 -5.61 -6.81 19.79
C ASP A 192 -5.64 -6.05 18.46
N ALA A 193 -4.76 -5.06 18.27
CA ALA A 193 -4.69 -4.29 17.04
C ALA A 193 -4.19 -5.12 15.84
N PHE A 194 -3.13 -5.91 16.02
CA PHE A 194 -2.60 -6.79 14.96
C PHE A 194 -3.50 -8.00 14.73
N ASP A 195 -4.11 -8.53 15.78
CA ASP A 195 -5.08 -9.62 15.65
C ASP A 195 -6.30 -9.15 14.84
N ALA A 196 -6.87 -7.98 15.16
CA ALA A 196 -7.97 -7.40 14.40
C ALA A 196 -7.61 -7.08 12.94
N LEU A 197 -6.39 -6.59 12.69
CA LEU A 197 -5.90 -6.38 11.33
C LEU A 197 -5.79 -7.71 10.57
N ALA A 198 -5.15 -8.70 11.17
CA ALA A 198 -4.93 -10.01 10.54
C ALA A 198 -6.25 -10.72 10.23
N ASP A 199 -7.20 -10.70 11.17
CA ASP A 199 -8.53 -11.27 10.99
C ASP A 199 -9.30 -10.55 9.87
N ARG A 200 -9.17 -9.21 9.77
CA ARG A 200 -9.79 -8.45 8.66
C ARG A 200 -9.15 -8.79 7.31
N LEU A 201 -7.83 -8.89 7.24
CA LEU A 201 -7.12 -9.28 6.02
C LEU A 201 -7.53 -10.69 5.55
N ASP A 202 -7.64 -11.65 6.47
CA ASP A 202 -8.11 -13.00 6.17
C ASP A 202 -9.56 -13.01 5.67
N ALA A 203 -10.43 -12.20 6.28
CA ALA A 203 -11.82 -12.05 5.85
C ALA A 203 -11.94 -11.47 4.43
N VAL A 204 -11.12 -10.45 4.11
CA VAL A 204 -11.06 -9.90 2.74
C VAL A 204 -10.51 -10.93 1.77
N GLY A 205 -9.45 -11.65 2.12
CA GLY A 205 -8.89 -12.74 1.30
C GLY A 205 -9.92 -13.83 0.99
N LEU A 206 -10.72 -14.23 1.98
CA LEU A 206 -11.79 -15.21 1.78
C LEU A 206 -12.88 -14.69 0.83
N ARG A 207 -13.29 -13.42 0.97
CA ARG A 207 -14.30 -12.78 0.08
C ARG A 207 -13.75 -12.58 -1.34
N CYS A 208 -12.47 -12.27 -1.46
CA CYS A 208 -11.80 -12.00 -2.72
C CYS A 208 -11.15 -13.25 -3.34
N ARG A 209 -11.48 -14.45 -2.86
CA ARG A 209 -10.88 -15.71 -3.33
C ARG A 209 -11.14 -15.96 -4.83
N PRO A 210 -10.22 -16.60 -5.56
CA PRO A 210 -10.38 -16.85 -7.01
C PRO A 210 -11.58 -17.74 -7.35
N THR A 211 -11.98 -18.62 -6.43
CA THR A 211 -13.12 -19.53 -6.59
C THR A 211 -14.48 -18.90 -6.34
N ALA A 212 -14.55 -17.67 -5.79
CA ALA A 212 -15.81 -16.95 -5.66
C ALA A 212 -16.20 -16.38 -7.02
N GLY A 213 -17.47 -16.56 -7.42
CA GLY A 213 -17.98 -15.99 -8.66
C GLY A 213 -17.91 -14.47 -8.65
N THR A 214 -17.79 -13.87 -9.84
CA THR A 214 -17.57 -12.42 -10.02
C THR A 214 -18.58 -11.54 -9.27
N TYR A 215 -19.85 -11.95 -9.22
CA TYR A 215 -20.91 -11.23 -8.51
C TYR A 215 -20.73 -11.22 -6.97
N GLU A 216 -20.14 -12.27 -6.39
CA GLU A 216 -19.92 -12.37 -4.94
C GLU A 216 -18.56 -11.78 -4.52
N ASN A 217 -17.62 -11.71 -5.45
CA ASN A 217 -16.26 -11.27 -5.21
C ASN A 217 -16.15 -9.74 -5.44
N PRO A 218 -16.02 -8.93 -4.38
CA PRO A 218 -15.99 -7.48 -4.51
C PRO A 218 -14.76 -6.97 -5.28
N ALA A 219 -13.64 -7.70 -5.25
CA ALA A 219 -12.44 -7.31 -5.98
C ALA A 219 -12.57 -7.57 -7.48
N LYS A 220 -13.18 -8.69 -7.90
CA LYS A 220 -13.49 -8.96 -9.32
C LYS A 220 -14.51 -7.97 -9.86
N SER A 221 -15.57 -7.73 -9.08
CA SER A 221 -16.56 -6.70 -9.38
C SER A 221 -15.86 -5.35 -9.60
N LEU A 222 -15.06 -4.89 -8.63
CA LEU A 222 -14.29 -3.64 -8.73
C LEU A 222 -13.32 -3.62 -9.93
N ALA A 223 -12.66 -4.74 -10.25
CA ALA A 223 -11.76 -4.82 -11.41
C ALA A 223 -12.48 -4.56 -12.74
N LEU A 224 -13.62 -5.22 -12.98
CA LEU A 224 -14.46 -4.98 -14.16
C LEU A 224 -14.90 -3.52 -14.25
N ASP A 225 -15.30 -3.01 -13.11
CA ASP A 225 -15.77 -1.68 -12.91
C ASP A 225 -14.73 -0.60 -13.27
N LEU A 226 -13.44 -0.87 -13.01
CA LEU A 226 -12.35 0.06 -13.31
C LEU A 226 -11.77 -0.12 -14.71
N ALA A 227 -12.07 -1.25 -15.37
CA ALA A 227 -11.60 -1.55 -16.71
C ALA A 227 -11.98 -0.44 -17.71
N GLY A 228 -11.01 0.06 -18.46
CA GLY A 228 -11.25 1.11 -19.46
C GLY A 228 -11.55 2.50 -18.88
N THR A 229 -11.34 2.73 -17.58
CA THR A 229 -11.54 4.03 -16.92
C THR A 229 -10.23 4.67 -16.46
N ILE A 230 -10.28 5.92 -15.99
CA ILE A 230 -9.24 6.55 -15.19
C ILE A 230 -9.75 6.64 -13.75
N PRO A 231 -9.33 5.73 -12.86
CA PRO A 231 -9.75 5.77 -11.47
C PRO A 231 -9.26 7.04 -10.78
N VAL A 232 -10.16 7.70 -10.06
CA VAL A 232 -9.83 8.80 -9.14
C VAL A 232 -10.17 8.34 -7.74
N VAL A 233 -9.17 7.83 -7.03
CA VAL A 233 -9.35 7.18 -5.72
C VAL A 233 -9.20 8.22 -4.61
N TRP A 234 -10.26 8.48 -3.86
CA TRP A 234 -10.25 9.44 -2.76
C TRP A 234 -10.54 8.79 -1.42
N GLY A 235 -9.89 9.26 -0.37
CA GLY A 235 -10.19 8.86 1.01
C GLY A 235 -10.79 10.01 1.82
N THR A 236 -11.75 9.72 2.70
CA THR A 236 -12.46 10.74 3.51
C THR A 236 -11.68 11.27 4.72
N GLY A 237 -10.56 10.64 5.06
CA GLY A 237 -9.70 11.02 6.17
C GLY A 237 -8.22 10.70 5.89
N PRO A 238 -7.29 11.08 6.80
CA PRO A 238 -5.85 10.88 6.56
C PRO A 238 -5.46 9.42 6.30
N VAL A 239 -6.07 8.48 7.04
CA VAL A 239 -5.80 7.04 6.89
C VAL A 239 -6.40 6.51 5.58
N ALA A 240 -7.67 6.82 5.30
CA ALA A 240 -8.30 6.47 4.02
C ALA A 240 -7.59 7.11 2.81
N GLY A 241 -7.04 8.31 2.96
CA GLY A 241 -6.31 9.02 1.90
C GLY A 241 -5.00 8.33 1.55
N VAL A 242 -4.26 7.84 2.54
CA VAL A 242 -3.09 7.00 2.29
C VAL A 242 -3.47 5.64 1.70
N ALA A 243 -4.59 5.05 2.16
CA ALA A 243 -5.11 3.84 1.52
C ALA A 243 -5.45 4.10 0.04
N ALA A 244 -6.08 5.23 -0.28
CA ALA A 244 -6.40 5.63 -1.64
C ALA A 244 -5.15 5.77 -2.51
N ALA A 245 -4.09 6.40 -1.98
CA ALA A 245 -2.81 6.49 -2.66
C ALA A 245 -2.16 5.12 -2.92
N ARG A 246 -2.24 4.20 -1.94
CA ARG A 246 -1.76 2.83 -2.08
C ARG A 246 -2.55 2.06 -3.15
N VAL A 247 -3.88 2.16 -3.14
CA VAL A 247 -4.75 1.50 -4.14
C VAL A 247 -4.48 2.03 -5.54
N ALA A 248 -4.37 3.35 -5.72
CA ALA A 248 -4.02 3.94 -7.01
C ALA A 248 -2.63 3.49 -7.49
N ALA A 249 -1.64 3.45 -6.58
CA ALA A 249 -0.31 2.94 -6.90
C ALA A 249 -0.36 1.48 -7.36
N SER A 250 -1.12 0.61 -6.68
CA SER A 250 -1.29 -0.80 -7.09
C SER A 250 -2.00 -0.94 -8.43
N LEU A 251 -3.04 -0.15 -8.71
CA LEU A 251 -3.68 -0.12 -10.03
C LEU A 251 -2.69 0.25 -11.14
N THR A 252 -1.83 1.24 -10.89
CA THR A 252 -0.81 1.66 -11.85
C THR A 252 0.34 0.65 -12.00
N SER A 253 0.90 0.16 -10.89
CA SER A 253 2.10 -0.68 -10.93
C SER A 253 1.81 -2.15 -11.25
N VAL A 254 0.62 -2.65 -10.90
CA VAL A 254 0.25 -4.06 -11.10
C VAL A 254 -0.61 -4.24 -12.36
N ALA A 255 -1.63 -3.39 -12.53
CA ALA A 255 -2.57 -3.52 -13.66
C ALA A 255 -2.23 -2.64 -14.86
N GLY A 256 -1.19 -1.80 -14.76
CA GLY A 256 -0.88 -0.81 -15.80
C GLY A 256 -1.95 0.26 -15.97
N LEU A 257 -2.86 0.43 -15.00
CA LEU A 257 -4.00 1.34 -15.08
C LEU A 257 -3.67 2.70 -14.46
N PRO A 258 -3.54 3.79 -15.25
CA PRO A 258 -3.24 5.11 -14.71
C PRO A 258 -4.32 5.55 -13.73
N SER A 259 -3.93 5.83 -12.50
CA SER A 259 -4.86 6.13 -11.41
C SER A 259 -4.41 7.36 -10.64
N LEU A 260 -5.36 8.23 -10.29
CA LEU A 260 -5.13 9.40 -9.45
C LEU A 260 -5.59 9.11 -8.02
N SER A 261 -5.00 9.80 -7.05
CA SER A 261 -5.40 9.66 -5.65
C SER A 261 -5.35 10.95 -4.84
N GLY A 262 -6.02 10.96 -3.69
CA GLY A 262 -5.85 12.01 -2.69
C GLY A 262 -6.79 11.90 -1.50
N THR A 263 -6.61 12.80 -0.54
CA THR A 263 -7.42 12.92 0.69
C THR A 263 -8.45 14.03 0.54
N LEU A 264 -9.69 13.79 0.96
CA LEU A 264 -10.73 14.82 1.01
C LEU A 264 -10.61 15.66 2.29
N PRO A 265 -10.89 16.97 2.21
CA PRO A 265 -11.43 17.69 1.04
C PRO A 265 -10.38 18.22 0.05
N GLU A 266 -9.09 18.17 0.38
CA GLU A 266 -8.01 18.81 -0.38
C GLU A 266 -7.92 18.31 -1.83
N ALA A 267 -8.08 16.99 -2.03
CA ALA A 267 -8.03 16.37 -3.35
C ALA A 267 -9.15 16.83 -4.27
N ALA A 268 -10.35 17.06 -3.74
CA ALA A 268 -11.46 17.59 -4.54
C ALA A 268 -11.19 19.03 -4.98
N ALA A 269 -10.60 19.85 -4.11
CA ALA A 269 -10.22 21.22 -4.45
C ALA A 269 -9.10 21.26 -5.52
N GLY A 270 -8.11 20.37 -5.44
CA GLY A 270 -7.01 20.30 -6.41
C GLY A 270 -7.39 19.69 -7.76
N SER A 271 -8.38 18.78 -7.78
CA SER A 271 -8.74 18.00 -8.97
C SER A 271 -10.02 18.47 -9.66
N GLY A 272 -10.69 19.53 -9.19
CA GLY A 272 -11.98 19.99 -9.77
C GLY A 272 -11.94 20.20 -11.29
N ASN A 273 -10.87 20.83 -11.81
CA ASN A 273 -10.71 21.07 -13.25
C ASN A 273 -10.64 19.77 -14.10
N LEU A 274 -10.24 18.65 -13.49
CA LEU A 274 -10.24 17.35 -14.16
C LEU A 274 -11.67 16.91 -14.50
N PHE A 275 -12.60 17.17 -13.59
CA PHE A 275 -14.02 16.83 -13.71
C PHE A 275 -14.79 17.78 -14.65
N ASP A 276 -14.38 19.05 -14.70
CA ASP A 276 -14.94 20.02 -15.66
C ASP A 276 -14.44 19.81 -17.10
N GLY A 277 -13.32 19.09 -17.26
CA GLY A 277 -12.69 18.78 -18.54
C GLY A 277 -13.36 17.65 -19.33
N SER A 278 -12.79 17.33 -20.49
CA SER A 278 -13.31 16.30 -21.40
C SER A 278 -13.34 14.88 -20.83
N LEU A 279 -12.54 14.60 -19.79
CA LEU A 279 -12.52 13.30 -19.12
C LEU A 279 -13.66 13.12 -18.11
N GLY A 280 -14.11 14.23 -17.50
CA GLY A 280 -15.17 14.23 -16.50
C GLY A 280 -16.56 14.48 -17.08
N ARG A 281 -16.66 15.03 -18.29
CA ARG A 281 -17.92 15.15 -19.00
C ARG A 281 -18.12 13.90 -19.84
N ALA A 282 -19.25 13.21 -19.67
CA ALA A 282 -19.76 12.39 -20.75
C ALA A 282 -19.81 13.27 -22.00
N SER A 283 -18.95 13.01 -23.01
CA SER A 283 -19.03 13.71 -24.28
C SER A 283 -20.49 13.74 -24.69
N GLY A 284 -21.03 14.95 -24.85
CA GLY A 284 -22.41 15.15 -25.24
C GLY A 284 -22.60 14.57 -26.63
N ASP A 285 -22.96 13.30 -26.67
CA ASP A 285 -24.06 12.76 -27.46
C ASP A 285 -24.35 11.34 -26.98
N SER A 286 -25.09 11.22 -25.88
CA SER A 286 -25.77 9.95 -25.57
C SER A 286 -26.87 9.65 -26.60
N ASP A 287 -27.20 10.62 -27.46
CA ASP A 287 -28.21 10.57 -28.52
C ASP A 287 -27.64 10.42 -29.94
N ASP A 288 -26.32 10.26 -30.11
CA ASP A 288 -25.78 9.83 -31.40
C ASP A 288 -26.01 8.32 -31.56
N PHE A 289 -27.28 7.97 -31.75
CA PHE A 289 -27.75 6.64 -32.10
C PHE A 289 -27.07 6.10 -33.38
N PHE A 290 -26.46 6.99 -34.17
CA PHE A 290 -25.73 6.66 -35.40
C PHE A 290 -24.22 6.50 -35.20
N ARG A 291 -23.71 6.62 -33.97
CA ARG A 291 -22.30 6.45 -33.68
C ARG A 291 -21.87 5.01 -33.93
N ASP A 292 -20.99 4.80 -34.91
CA ASP A 292 -20.41 3.49 -35.18
C ASP A 292 -19.38 3.13 -34.09
N ARG A 293 -19.82 2.32 -33.12
CA ARG A 293 -19.00 1.86 -31.99
C ARG A 293 -17.81 0.99 -32.40
N VAL A 294 -17.77 0.54 -33.66
CA VAL A 294 -16.64 -0.22 -34.22
C VAL A 294 -15.53 0.71 -34.70
N GLU A 295 -15.87 1.89 -35.23
CA GLU A 295 -14.91 2.85 -35.79
C GLU A 295 -14.47 3.92 -34.76
N GLU A 296 -15.30 4.22 -33.76
CA GLU A 296 -14.99 5.21 -32.72
C GLU A 296 -14.89 4.57 -31.31
N PRO A 297 -13.68 4.28 -30.81
CA PRO A 297 -13.52 3.70 -29.48
C PRO A 297 -14.06 4.64 -28.40
N GLU A 298 -14.68 4.06 -27.37
CA GLU A 298 -15.19 4.86 -26.25
C GLU A 298 -14.06 5.68 -25.60
N PRO A 299 -14.26 7.00 -25.42
CA PRO A 299 -13.28 7.82 -24.75
C PRO A 299 -13.13 7.35 -23.30
N MET A 300 -11.90 7.28 -22.82
CA MET A 300 -11.61 6.95 -21.43
C MET A 300 -12.24 7.99 -20.50
N ARG A 301 -12.97 7.55 -19.47
CA ARG A 301 -13.69 8.43 -18.55
C ARG A 301 -13.14 8.34 -17.14
N LEU A 302 -13.30 9.41 -16.37
CA LEU A 302 -13.01 9.36 -14.94
C LEU A 302 -13.99 8.43 -14.23
N ARG A 303 -13.50 7.72 -13.23
CA ARG A 303 -14.33 6.93 -12.31
C ARG A 303 -13.96 7.24 -10.86
N PRO A 304 -14.76 8.04 -10.14
CA PRO A 304 -14.54 8.28 -8.72
C PRO A 304 -14.68 6.99 -7.92
N VAL A 305 -13.68 6.72 -7.08
CA VAL A 305 -13.69 5.62 -6.10
C VAL A 305 -13.46 6.22 -4.73
N LEU A 306 -14.46 6.16 -3.86
CA LEU A 306 -14.41 6.77 -2.54
C LEU A 306 -14.21 5.72 -1.45
N LEU A 307 -13.16 5.88 -0.65
CA LEU A 307 -12.86 5.08 0.53
C LEU A 307 -13.34 5.83 1.78
N VAL A 308 -14.34 5.27 2.46
CA VAL A 308 -15.05 5.90 3.57
C VAL A 308 -14.69 5.22 4.89
N ASP A 309 -13.93 5.90 5.73
CA ASP A 309 -13.38 5.37 6.99
C ASP A 309 -14.20 5.68 8.25
N ALA A 310 -15.17 6.60 8.18
CA ALA A 310 -15.96 6.98 9.36
C ALA A 310 -17.37 7.47 9.01
N ASP A 311 -18.35 7.15 9.86
CA ASP A 311 -19.72 7.67 9.73
C ASP A 311 -19.95 8.94 10.59
N THR A 312 -19.21 10.00 10.25
CA THR A 312 -19.36 11.32 10.90
C THR A 312 -20.08 12.32 10.00
N ALA A 313 -20.70 13.35 10.58
CA ALA A 313 -21.40 14.36 9.79
C ALA A 313 -20.51 15.07 8.74
N PRO A 314 -19.22 15.42 9.02
CA PRO A 314 -18.32 15.94 8.00
C PRO A 314 -18.06 14.95 6.86
N VAL A 315 -17.80 13.68 7.17
CA VAL A 315 -17.55 12.64 6.16
C VAL A 315 -18.79 12.42 5.30
N ARG A 316 -19.98 12.29 5.89
CA ARG A 316 -21.24 12.16 5.14
C ARG A 316 -21.46 13.32 4.15
N ARG A 317 -21.08 14.56 4.51
CA ARG A 317 -21.16 15.70 3.59
C ARG A 317 -20.18 15.58 2.43
N GLN A 318 -18.97 15.09 2.68
CA GLN A 318 -17.98 14.85 1.62
C GLN A 318 -18.46 13.77 0.65
N VAL A 319 -18.95 12.63 1.17
CA VAL A 319 -19.53 11.54 0.38
C VAL A 319 -20.68 12.05 -0.50
N GLU A 320 -21.62 12.79 0.09
CA GLU A 320 -22.75 13.35 -0.63
C GLU A 320 -22.33 14.37 -1.70
N ALA A 321 -21.30 15.17 -1.45
CA ALA A 321 -20.78 16.11 -2.44
C ALA A 321 -20.16 15.39 -3.65
N VAL A 322 -19.38 14.32 -3.42
CA VAL A 322 -18.79 13.51 -4.50
C VAL A 322 -19.89 12.76 -5.27
N ARG A 323 -20.88 12.21 -4.57
CA ARG A 323 -22.03 11.55 -5.18
C ARG A 323 -22.81 12.48 -6.09
N ARG A 324 -23.10 13.71 -5.65
CA ARG A 324 -23.77 14.72 -6.47
C ARG A 324 -22.96 15.07 -7.71
N LEU A 325 -21.65 15.30 -7.55
CA LEU A 325 -20.75 15.55 -8.68
C LEU A 325 -20.81 14.43 -9.71
N ALA A 326 -20.75 13.16 -9.28
CA ALA A 326 -20.82 12.02 -10.17
C ALA A 326 -22.16 11.95 -10.92
N VAL A 327 -23.28 12.21 -10.23
CA VAL A 327 -24.61 12.24 -10.85
C VAL A 327 -24.73 13.39 -11.86
N ASP A 328 -24.31 14.60 -11.49
CA ASP A 328 -24.39 15.80 -12.34
C ASP A 328 -23.56 15.65 -13.63
N LEU A 329 -22.47 14.87 -13.57
CA LEU A 329 -21.59 14.59 -14.70
C LEU A 329 -21.90 13.29 -15.44
N GLY A 330 -22.86 12.49 -14.94
CA GLY A 330 -23.19 11.17 -15.50
C GLY A 330 -22.03 10.16 -15.41
N LEU A 331 -21.20 10.26 -14.38
CA LEU A 331 -20.06 9.37 -14.14
C LEU A 331 -20.48 8.19 -13.25
N PRO A 332 -20.11 6.95 -13.59
CA PRO A 332 -20.22 5.84 -12.66
C PRO A 332 -19.26 6.07 -11.48
N PHE A 333 -19.66 5.64 -10.28
CA PHE A 333 -18.91 5.92 -9.05
C PHE A 333 -18.98 4.70 -8.11
N ASN A 334 -17.90 4.49 -7.35
CA ASN A 334 -17.85 3.46 -6.30
C ASN A 334 -17.72 4.10 -4.93
N GLU A 335 -18.47 3.56 -3.97
CA GLU A 335 -18.32 3.85 -2.54
C GLU A 335 -17.93 2.57 -1.82
N ILE A 336 -16.78 2.60 -1.14
CA ILE A 336 -16.24 1.49 -0.37
C ILE A 336 -16.17 1.95 1.08
N THR A 337 -16.95 1.31 1.94
CA THR A 337 -16.94 1.55 3.39
C THR A 337 -16.27 0.36 4.07
N ALA A 338 -15.32 0.62 4.95
CA ALA A 338 -14.63 -0.44 5.71
C ALA A 338 -15.30 -0.70 7.06
N GLU A 339 -15.35 -1.97 7.46
CA GLU A 339 -16.04 -2.45 8.67
C GLU A 339 -15.08 -2.76 9.83
N GLY A 340 -13.79 -2.48 9.68
CA GLY A 340 -12.77 -2.78 10.69
C GLY A 340 -13.03 -2.13 12.05
N PRO A 341 -12.72 -2.79 13.18
CA PRO A 341 -12.99 -2.26 14.53
C PRO A 341 -12.12 -1.05 14.91
N ASN A 342 -11.08 -0.76 14.13
CA ASN A 342 -10.18 0.38 14.32
C ASN A 342 -9.62 0.82 12.97
N ALA A 343 -8.99 2.01 12.94
CA ALA A 343 -8.45 2.58 11.70
C ALA A 343 -7.38 1.71 11.02
N LEU A 344 -6.61 0.91 11.77
CA LEU A 344 -5.64 -0.02 11.19
C LEU A 344 -6.33 -1.15 10.41
N ALA A 345 -7.36 -1.76 11.00
CA ALA A 345 -8.13 -2.82 10.33
C ALA A 345 -8.92 -2.27 9.14
N GLN A 346 -9.48 -1.07 9.24
CA GLN A 346 -10.16 -0.40 8.13
C GLN A 346 -9.19 -0.09 6.98
N PHE A 347 -8.00 0.43 7.30
CA PHE A 347 -6.91 0.61 6.33
C PHE A 347 -6.54 -0.70 5.65
N GLY A 348 -6.40 -1.78 6.44
CA GLY A 348 -6.17 -3.14 5.97
C GLY A 348 -7.18 -3.59 4.92
N GLU A 349 -8.46 -3.36 5.18
CA GLU A 349 -9.53 -3.72 4.26
C GLU A 349 -9.43 -2.98 2.92
N PHE A 350 -9.24 -1.65 2.94
CA PHE A 350 -9.12 -0.87 1.71
C PHE A 350 -7.95 -1.31 0.84
N VAL A 351 -6.77 -1.47 1.47
CA VAL A 351 -5.56 -1.86 0.75
C VAL A 351 -5.70 -3.26 0.19
N ALA A 352 -6.17 -4.23 0.98
CA ALA A 352 -6.33 -5.60 0.52
C ALA A 352 -7.34 -5.69 -0.65
N LEU A 353 -8.50 -5.02 -0.54
CA LEU A 353 -9.49 -5.00 -1.61
C LEU A 353 -8.92 -4.41 -2.91
N GLY A 354 -8.22 -3.28 -2.81
CA GLY A 354 -7.60 -2.63 -3.98
C GLY A 354 -6.46 -3.44 -4.59
N ASP A 355 -5.62 -4.09 -3.77
CA ASP A 355 -4.55 -4.96 -4.25
C ASP A 355 -5.11 -6.20 -4.97
N PHE A 356 -6.19 -6.81 -4.46
CA PHE A 356 -6.90 -7.89 -5.17
C PHE A 356 -7.51 -7.38 -6.49
N ALA A 357 -8.17 -6.24 -6.49
CA ALA A 357 -8.79 -5.69 -7.70
C ALA A 357 -7.75 -5.38 -8.79
N ALA A 358 -6.63 -4.76 -8.41
CA ALA A 358 -5.51 -4.53 -9.31
C ALA A 358 -4.93 -5.84 -9.86
N THR A 359 -4.81 -6.88 -9.02
CA THR A 359 -4.30 -8.19 -9.44
C THR A 359 -5.27 -8.87 -10.42
N TYR A 360 -6.58 -8.87 -10.16
CA TYR A 360 -7.56 -9.41 -11.10
C TYR A 360 -7.58 -8.65 -12.43
N LEU A 361 -7.46 -7.32 -12.39
CA LEU A 361 -7.38 -6.52 -13.61
C LEU A 361 -6.10 -6.83 -14.40
N ALA A 362 -4.96 -7.01 -13.73
CA ALA A 362 -3.71 -7.39 -14.39
C ALA A 362 -3.81 -8.75 -15.09
N LEU A 363 -4.33 -9.77 -14.40
CA LEU A 363 -4.47 -11.13 -14.94
C LEU A 363 -5.40 -11.17 -16.15
N THR A 364 -6.51 -10.44 -16.10
CA THR A 364 -7.50 -10.38 -17.19
C THR A 364 -7.08 -9.54 -18.39
N THR A 365 -6.06 -8.70 -18.22
CA THR A 365 -5.49 -7.86 -19.29
C THR A 365 -4.17 -8.42 -19.82
N GLY A 366 -3.71 -9.56 -19.30
CA GLY A 366 -2.46 -10.22 -19.70
C GLY A 366 -1.19 -9.55 -19.18
N HIS A 367 -1.29 -8.67 -18.18
CA HIS A 367 -0.12 -8.12 -17.50
C HIS A 367 0.47 -9.13 -16.51
N ASP A 368 1.79 -9.26 -16.52
CA ASP A 368 2.51 -10.06 -15.54
C ASP A 368 2.51 -9.34 -14.19
N THR A 369 1.77 -9.91 -13.23
CA THR A 369 1.67 -9.40 -11.86
C THR A 369 2.98 -9.41 -11.06
N GLY A 370 4.00 -10.13 -11.54
CA GLY A 370 5.34 -10.21 -10.93
C GLY A 370 6.41 -9.36 -11.61
N SER A 371 6.08 -8.61 -12.67
CA SER A 371 7.04 -7.76 -13.38
C SER A 371 7.31 -6.46 -12.62
N GLU A 372 8.58 -6.06 -12.47
CA GLU A 372 8.98 -4.77 -11.89
C GLU A 372 8.91 -3.59 -12.88
N GLY A 373 8.36 -3.82 -14.08
CA GLY A 373 8.20 -2.80 -15.13
C GLY A 373 9.44 -2.62 -16.00
N CYS A 374 9.48 -1.52 -16.76
CA CYS A 374 10.48 -1.29 -17.82
C CYS A 374 11.69 -0.43 -17.39
N PHE A 375 11.78 -0.07 -16.10
CA PHE A 375 12.77 0.87 -15.60
C PHE A 375 13.81 0.22 -14.66
N ASP A 376 14.57 -0.72 -15.21
CA ASP A 376 15.68 -1.41 -14.51
C ASP A 376 16.74 -0.45 -13.96
N ALA A 377 16.90 0.74 -14.56
CA ALA A 377 17.88 1.75 -14.13
C ALA A 377 17.60 2.34 -12.74
N PHE A 378 16.39 2.16 -12.20
CA PHE A 378 16.02 2.54 -10.84
C PHE A 378 15.81 1.35 -9.90
N ALA A 379 15.95 0.11 -10.40
CA ALA A 379 16.10 -1.05 -9.53
C ALA A 379 17.40 -0.89 -8.73
N PRO A 380 17.47 -1.36 -7.47
CA PRO A 380 18.70 -1.33 -6.69
C PRO A 380 19.76 -2.16 -7.42
N GLY A 381 20.61 -1.48 -8.19
CA GLY A 381 21.58 -2.15 -9.03
C GLY A 381 22.63 -2.87 -8.18
N ASP A 382 22.90 -4.12 -8.55
CA ASP A 382 24.27 -4.65 -8.59
C ASP A 382 25.08 -3.68 -9.45
N GLY A 383 25.59 -2.63 -8.81
CA GLY A 383 26.49 -1.67 -9.42
C GLY A 383 27.74 -2.44 -9.84
N ASP A 384 27.85 -2.63 -11.14
CA ASP A 384 29.01 -3.14 -11.87
C ASP A 384 30.31 -2.82 -11.12
N GLY A 385 30.93 -3.88 -10.59
CA GLY A 385 32.26 -3.83 -10.04
C GLY A 385 33.26 -3.66 -11.15
N THR A 386 33.35 -2.48 -11.76
CA THR A 386 34.56 -1.97 -12.43
C THR A 386 34.42 -0.48 -12.76
N ARG A 387 35.11 0.37 -12.01
CA ARG A 387 36.14 1.30 -12.54
C ARG A 387 36.82 2.09 -11.44
#